data_AF-A0AAP6W6U1-F1
#
_entry.id   AF-A0AAP6W6U1-F1
#
_cell.length_a   1.000
_cell.length_b   1.000
_cell.length_c   1.000
_cell.angle_alpha   90.00
_cell.angle_beta   90.00
_cell.angle_gamma   90.00
#
_symmetry.space_group_name_H-M   'P 1'
#
loop_
_entity.id
_entity.type
_entity.pdbx_description
1 polymer ?
#
loop_
_entity_poly.entity_id
_entity_poly.type
_entity_poly.pdbx_seq_one_letter_code
_entity_poly.pdbx_strand_id
1 'polypeptide(L)'
;MEENKLKFNLQFFADQSDDPDEPGGDGKKGNPDKKEYDEGTEITFTPEQQKKVDEILERRVAHEKKKADEYAKEKAEEAAKEAAKLAKMNKDQKDEYERKQLEKELEQLRSEKQLNEMRSEARKMLSEAEVDSSDEVVNLVVTDTAEQTKLNVEA
;
A
#
# COMPACT_ATOMS: atom_id res chain seq x y z
N MET A 1 -16.47 19.02 -40.16
CA MET A 1 -16.76 18.22 -38.97
C MET A 1 -16.23 16.83 -39.27
N GLU A 2 -15.06 16.51 -38.72
CA GLU A 2 -14.38 15.23 -38.97
C GLU A 2 -15.07 14.11 -38.19
N GLU A 3 -15.49 13.07 -38.92
CA GLU A 3 -16.02 11.84 -38.36
C GLU A 3 -14.88 11.03 -37.72
N ASN A 4 -14.85 10.98 -36.39
CA ASN A 4 -14.00 10.05 -35.65
C ASN A 4 -14.52 8.62 -35.83
N LYS A 5 -14.13 7.96 -36.92
CA LYS A 5 -14.28 6.50 -37.07
C LYS A 5 -13.30 5.81 -36.13
N LEU A 6 -13.83 5.19 -35.07
CA LEU A 6 -13.04 4.30 -34.21
C LEU A 6 -12.43 3.19 -35.07
N LYS A 7 -11.10 3.17 -35.16
CA LYS A 7 -10.35 2.07 -35.78
C LYS A 7 -10.28 0.93 -34.78
N PHE A 8 -11.10 -0.09 -34.99
CA PHE A 8 -11.01 -1.33 -34.20
C PHE A 8 -9.91 -2.23 -34.78
N ASN A 9 -8.92 -2.58 -33.95
CA ASN A 9 -7.86 -3.51 -34.32
C ASN A 9 -8.36 -4.96 -34.20
N LEU A 10 -9.12 -5.41 -35.20
CA LEU A 10 -9.71 -6.75 -35.26
C LEU A 10 -8.68 -7.89 -35.41
N GLN A 11 -7.42 -7.56 -35.72
CA GLN A 11 -6.34 -8.54 -35.88
C GLN A 11 -5.96 -9.24 -34.57
N PHE A 12 -6.26 -8.65 -33.41
CA PHE A 12 -6.00 -9.29 -32.11
C PHE A 12 -6.92 -10.49 -31.82
N PHE A 13 -8.04 -10.63 -32.54
CA PHE A 13 -9.01 -11.72 -32.33
C PHE A 13 -8.89 -12.85 -33.35
N ALA A 14 -8.08 -12.69 -34.39
CA ALA A 14 -7.93 -13.68 -35.45
C ALA A 14 -6.76 -14.66 -35.21
N ASP A 15 -5.91 -14.41 -34.22
CA ASP A 15 -4.72 -15.22 -33.95
C ASP A 15 -4.92 -16.17 -32.76
N GLN A 16 -5.93 -17.02 -32.87
CA GLN A 16 -5.99 -18.30 -32.16
C GLN A 16 -6.38 -19.38 -33.14
N SER A 17 -5.43 -19.72 -34.00
CA SER A 17 -5.43 -20.98 -34.74
C SER A 17 -4.01 -21.52 -34.74
N ASP A 18 -3.58 -22.00 -33.57
CA ASP A 18 -2.54 -23.02 -33.47
C ASP A 18 -3.23 -24.38 -33.65
N ASP A 19 -3.17 -24.92 -34.87
CA ASP A 19 -2.88 -26.34 -35.09
C ASP A 19 -2.66 -26.60 -36.60
N PRO A 20 -1.52 -27.20 -37.00
CA PRO A 20 -1.26 -27.61 -38.38
C PRO A 20 -1.50 -29.12 -38.52
N ASP A 21 -2.58 -29.57 -39.17
CA ASP A 21 -2.61 -30.86 -39.87
C ASP A 21 -3.89 -31.10 -40.71
N GLU A 22 -3.64 -31.47 -41.97
CA GLU A 22 -4.44 -32.30 -42.89
C GLU A 22 -5.62 -31.77 -43.76
N PRO A 23 -5.84 -32.43 -44.94
CA PRO A 23 -6.38 -31.82 -46.15
C PRO A 23 -7.80 -32.31 -46.55
N GLY A 24 -8.48 -31.48 -47.38
CA GLY A 24 -9.38 -31.88 -48.48
C GLY A 24 -10.63 -32.75 -48.19
N GLY A 25 -11.82 -32.27 -48.56
CA GLY A 25 -12.97 -33.17 -48.74
C GLY A 25 -14.34 -32.52 -48.87
N ASP A 26 -14.86 -32.59 -50.09
CA ASP A 26 -16.18 -32.26 -50.64
C ASP A 26 -17.44 -32.55 -49.78
N GLY A 27 -18.55 -31.87 -50.11
CA GLY A 27 -19.87 -32.49 -50.04
C GLY A 27 -21.00 -31.73 -49.35
N LYS A 28 -21.79 -30.98 -50.16
CA LYS A 28 -23.16 -30.49 -49.90
C LYS A 28 -23.96 -31.30 -48.86
N LYS A 29 -24.57 -30.61 -47.87
CA LYS A 29 -25.92 -30.95 -47.36
C LYS A 29 -26.70 -29.70 -46.93
N GLY A 30 -27.84 -29.51 -47.60
CA GLY A 30 -29.11 -29.06 -47.03
C GLY A 30 -29.15 -27.69 -46.35
N ASN A 31 -29.76 -26.72 -47.03
CA ASN A 31 -30.30 -25.52 -46.42
C ASN A 31 -31.65 -25.86 -45.76
N PRO A 32 -31.80 -25.88 -44.42
CA PRO A 32 -33.11 -25.77 -43.81
C PRO A 32 -33.48 -24.28 -43.77
N ASP A 33 -34.62 -23.96 -44.39
CA ASP A 33 -35.40 -22.72 -44.26
C ASP A 33 -34.70 -21.55 -43.55
N LYS A 34 -34.14 -20.64 -44.36
CA LYS A 34 -34.07 -19.24 -43.97
C LYS A 34 -35.52 -18.75 -43.84
N LYS A 35 -36.05 -18.76 -42.61
CA LYS A 35 -37.14 -17.85 -42.27
C LYS A 35 -36.56 -16.44 -42.38
N GLU A 36 -36.90 -15.75 -43.46
CA GLU A 36 -36.77 -14.30 -43.55
C GLU A 36 -37.50 -13.72 -42.32
N TYR A 37 -36.74 -13.13 -41.42
CA TYR A 37 -37.31 -12.23 -40.43
C TYR A 37 -37.69 -10.98 -41.20
N ASP A 38 -38.99 -10.75 -41.30
CA ASP A 38 -39.61 -9.54 -41.83
C ASP A 38 -39.04 -8.33 -41.07
N GLU A 39 -38.11 -7.63 -41.72
CA GLU A 39 -37.43 -6.45 -41.21
C GLU A 39 -38.39 -5.25 -41.34
N GLY A 40 -39.48 -5.26 -40.56
CA GLY A 40 -40.50 -4.22 -40.69
C GLY A 40 -41.79 -4.36 -39.88
N THR A 41 -42.02 -5.45 -39.16
CA THR A 41 -43.20 -5.59 -38.30
C THR A 41 -42.95 -4.98 -36.92
N GLU A 42 -43.59 -3.83 -36.66
CA GLU A 42 -43.60 -3.20 -35.34
C GLU A 42 -44.25 -4.17 -34.33
N ILE A 43 -43.44 -4.71 -33.42
CA ILE A 43 -43.91 -5.66 -32.39
C ILE A 43 -44.74 -4.86 -31.38
N THR A 44 -46.07 -4.90 -31.50
CA THR A 44 -46.97 -4.27 -30.54
C THR A 44 -47.40 -5.25 -29.46
N PHE A 45 -47.17 -4.90 -28.19
CA PHE A 45 -47.67 -5.67 -27.05
C PHE A 45 -49.11 -5.28 -26.72
N THR A 46 -49.89 -6.23 -26.21
CA THR A 46 -51.18 -5.88 -25.58
C THR A 46 -50.92 -5.07 -24.30
N PRO A 47 -51.89 -4.26 -23.82
CA PRO A 47 -51.72 -3.48 -22.59
C PRO A 47 -51.33 -4.32 -21.36
N GLU A 48 -51.77 -5.57 -21.27
CA GLU A 48 -51.40 -6.49 -20.19
C GLU A 48 -49.97 -7.02 -20.33
N GLN A 49 -49.51 -7.28 -21.55
CA GLN A 49 -48.14 -7.71 -21.82
C GLN A 49 -47.16 -6.58 -21.54
N GLN A 50 -47.48 -5.34 -21.92
CA GLN A 50 -46.66 -4.18 -21.64
C GLN A 50 -46.47 -3.98 -20.13
N LYS A 51 -47.54 -4.07 -19.34
CA LYS A 51 -47.45 -3.99 -17.87
C LYS A 51 -46.53 -5.03 -17.24
N LYS A 52 -46.57 -6.28 -17.74
CA LYS A 52 -45.68 -7.35 -17.26
C LYS A 52 -44.22 -7.08 -17.64
N VAL A 53 -43.97 -6.55 -18.83
CA VAL A 53 -42.63 -6.15 -19.27
C VAL A 53 -42.11 -5.02 -18.39
N ASP A 54 -42.92 -3.99 -18.15
CA ASP A 54 -42.57 -2.86 -17.29
C ASP A 54 -42.22 -3.33 -15.86
N GLU A 55 -43.02 -4.24 -15.27
CA GLU A 55 -42.74 -4.81 -13.94
C GLU A 55 -41.40 -5.58 -13.90
N ILE A 56 -41.08 -6.35 -14.95
CA ILE A 56 -39.82 -7.07 -15.06
C ILE A 56 -38.64 -6.10 -15.18
N LEU A 57 -38.79 -5.05 -16.00
CA LEU A 57 -37.78 -4.02 -16.18
C LEU A 57 -37.53 -3.25 -14.89
N GLU A 58 -38.58 -2.82 -14.19
CA GLU A 58 -38.46 -2.16 -12.89
C GLU A 58 -37.74 -3.03 -11.87
N ARG A 59 -38.11 -4.32 -11.77
CA ARG A 59 -37.45 -5.27 -10.88
C ARG A 59 -35.97 -5.41 -11.22
N ARG A 60 -35.63 -5.48 -12.52
CA ARG A 60 -34.24 -5.64 -12.96
C ARG A 60 -33.41 -4.39 -12.70
N VAL A 61 -33.93 -3.22 -13.04
CA VAL A 61 -33.29 -1.93 -12.78
C VAL A 61 -33.09 -1.73 -11.27
N ALA A 62 -34.08 -2.06 -10.44
CA ALA A 62 -33.94 -1.97 -8.99
C ALA A 62 -32.84 -2.89 -8.45
N HIS A 63 -32.76 -4.12 -8.96
CA HIS A 63 -31.72 -5.06 -8.59
C HIS A 63 -30.33 -4.62 -9.06
N GLU A 64 -30.20 -4.12 -10.28
CA GLU A 64 -28.93 -3.59 -10.81
C GLU A 64 -28.46 -2.35 -10.06
N LYS A 65 -29.38 -1.43 -9.71
CA LYS A 65 -29.06 -0.28 -8.85
C LYS A 65 -28.53 -0.72 -7.49
N LYS A 66 -29.20 -1.68 -6.84
CA LYS A 66 -28.72 -2.22 -5.55
C LYS A 66 -27.32 -2.82 -5.67
N LYS A 67 -27.06 -3.62 -6.71
CA LYS A 67 -25.72 -4.18 -6.95
C LYS A 67 -24.67 -3.10 -7.22
N ALA A 68 -25.01 -2.07 -7.99
CA ALA A 68 -24.12 -0.95 -8.25
C ALA A 68 -23.82 -0.17 -6.95
N ASP A 69 -24.82 0.06 -6.12
CA ASP A 69 -24.66 0.73 -4.82
C ASP A 69 -23.81 -0.10 -3.86
N GLU A 70 -24.03 -1.40 -3.78
CA GLU A 70 -23.21 -2.33 -2.98
C GLU A 70 -21.76 -2.35 -3.46
N TYR A 71 -21.54 -2.47 -4.77
CA TYR A 71 -20.20 -2.43 -5.36
C TYR A 71 -19.50 -1.08 -5.11
N ALA A 72 -20.22 0.03 -5.25
CA ALA A 72 -19.68 1.35 -4.98
C ALA A 72 -19.30 1.53 -3.50
N LYS A 73 -20.12 1.02 -2.58
CA LYS A 73 -19.82 1.01 -1.14
C LYS A 73 -18.60 0.17 -0.83
N GLU A 74 -18.53 -1.05 -1.35
CA GLU A 74 -17.38 -1.95 -1.14
C GLU A 74 -16.08 -1.30 -1.63
N LYS A 75 -16.08 -0.71 -2.83
CA LYS A 75 -14.92 0.02 -3.34
C LYS A 75 -14.54 1.23 -2.48
N ALA A 76 -15.53 1.97 -1.98
CA ALA A 76 -15.28 3.11 -1.10
C ALA A 76 -14.66 2.67 0.24
N GLU A 77 -15.15 1.56 0.81
CA GLU A 77 -14.60 0.98 2.03
C GLU A 77 -13.19 0.43 1.83
N GLU A 78 -12.91 -0.24 0.71
CA GLU A 78 -11.58 -0.74 0.37
C GLU A 78 -10.58 0.42 0.22
N ALA A 79 -10.95 1.46 -0.55
CA ALA A 79 -10.13 2.66 -0.70
C ALA A 79 -9.87 3.36 0.65
N ALA A 80 -10.87 3.42 1.53
CA ALA A 80 -10.73 3.99 2.87
C ALA A 80 -9.79 3.14 3.75
N LYS A 81 -9.87 1.80 3.67
CA LYS A 81 -8.99 0.88 4.42
C LYS A 81 -7.55 0.98 3.93
N GLU A 82 -7.32 1.05 2.62
CA GLU A 82 -5.98 1.24 2.05
C GLU A 82 -5.37 2.58 2.44
N ALA A 83 -6.14 3.67 2.32
CA ALA A 83 -5.69 5.00 2.74
C ALA A 83 -5.38 5.04 4.25
N ALA A 84 -6.22 4.42 5.09
CA ALA A 84 -5.96 4.32 6.52
C ALA A 84 -4.71 3.50 6.84
N LYS A 85 -4.47 2.39 6.12
CA LYS A 85 -3.27 1.57 6.26
C LYS A 85 -2.00 2.36 5.88
N LEU A 86 -2.04 3.09 4.76
CA LEU A 86 -0.93 3.94 4.32
C LEU A 86 -0.65 5.09 5.29
N ALA A 87 -1.70 5.73 5.80
CA ALA A 87 -1.58 6.80 6.80
C ALA A 87 -1.01 6.26 8.12
N LYS A 88 -1.47 5.08 8.56
CA LYS A 88 -0.95 4.41 9.75
C LYS A 88 0.53 4.05 9.60
N MET A 89 0.94 3.46 8.46
CA MET A 89 2.35 3.15 8.21
C MET A 89 3.24 4.40 8.28
N ASN A 90 2.82 5.50 7.67
CA ASN A 90 3.58 6.76 7.74
C ASN A 90 3.68 7.30 9.17
N LYS A 91 2.58 7.23 9.93
CA LYS A 91 2.58 7.66 11.33
C LYS A 91 3.51 6.79 12.18
N ASP A 92 3.39 5.47 12.08
CA ASP A 92 4.22 4.54 12.86
C ASP A 92 5.71 4.72 12.53
N GLN A 93 6.08 4.91 11.26
CA GLN A 93 7.46 5.20 10.85
C GLN A 93 7.99 6.53 11.43
N LYS A 94 7.16 7.58 11.42
CA LYS A 94 7.51 8.89 11.99
C LYS A 94 7.68 8.80 13.51
N ASP A 95 6.75 8.13 14.18
CA ASP A 95 6.76 7.92 15.62
C ASP A 95 7.99 7.09 16.02
N GLU A 96 8.36 6.04 15.27
CA GLU A 96 9.59 5.27 15.51
C GLU A 96 10.86 6.10 15.32
N TYR A 97 10.91 6.95 14.29
CA TYR A 97 12.06 7.84 14.07
C TYR A 97 12.21 8.84 15.21
N GLU A 98 11.11 9.49 15.61
CA GLU A 98 11.09 10.42 16.74
C GLU A 98 11.50 9.71 18.04
N ARG A 99 10.99 8.49 18.28
CA ARG A 99 11.37 7.71 19.46
C ARG A 99 12.85 7.35 19.46
N LYS A 100 13.41 6.91 18.32
CA LYS A 100 14.85 6.62 18.19
C LYS A 100 15.71 7.85 18.42
N GLN A 101 15.29 9.01 17.91
CA GLN A 101 16.00 10.27 18.14
C GLN A 101 15.99 10.64 19.63
N LEU A 102 14.84 10.52 20.30
CA LEU A 102 14.73 10.77 21.74
C LEU A 102 15.53 9.76 22.57
N GLU A 103 15.49 8.47 22.22
CA GLU A 103 16.29 7.43 22.89
C GLU A 103 17.79 7.73 22.78
N LYS A 104 18.26 8.16 21.60
CA LYS A 104 19.66 8.57 21.39
C LYS A 104 20.04 9.80 22.21
N GLU A 105 19.17 10.80 22.27
CA GLU A 105 19.40 12.00 23.09
C GLU A 105 19.44 11.65 24.59
N LEU A 106 18.54 10.78 25.05
CA LEU A 106 18.56 10.29 26.43
C LEU A 106 19.83 9.50 26.75
N GLU A 107 20.29 8.65 25.83
CA GLU A 107 21.54 7.91 26.01
C GLU A 107 22.75 8.84 26.07
N GLN A 108 22.81 9.86 25.20
CA GLN A 108 23.86 10.89 25.22
C GLN A 108 23.85 11.69 26.52
N LEU A 109 22.68 12.15 26.97
CA LEU A 109 22.58 12.88 28.24
C LEU A 109 22.94 12.00 29.43
N ARG A 110 22.55 10.71 29.39
CA ARG A 110 22.89 9.75 30.44
C ARG A 110 24.38 9.46 30.47
N SER A 111 25.03 9.28 29.32
CA SER A 111 26.47 9.05 29.25
C SER A 111 27.25 10.29 29.67
N GLU A 112 26.83 11.49 29.26
CA GLU A 112 27.44 12.74 29.70
C GLU A 112 27.31 12.93 31.21
N LYS A 113 26.14 12.62 31.78
CA LYS A 113 25.95 12.65 33.24
C LYS A 113 26.89 11.67 33.94
N GLN A 114 26.99 10.44 33.46
CA GLN A 114 27.90 9.44 34.02
C GLN A 114 29.37 9.88 33.94
N LEU A 115 29.81 10.41 32.81
CA LEU A 115 31.16 10.96 32.66
C LEU A 115 31.40 12.13 33.61
N ASN A 116 30.42 13.02 33.79
CA ASN A 116 30.55 14.15 34.73
C ASN A 116 30.59 13.70 36.20
N GLU A 117 29.80 12.69 36.58
CA GLU A 117 29.89 12.06 37.91
C GLU A 117 31.27 11.42 38.12
N MET A 118 31.77 10.65 37.15
CA MET A 118 33.10 10.04 37.20
C MET A 118 34.24 11.08 37.23
N ARG A 119 34.12 12.19 36.48
CA ARG A 119 35.05 13.34 36.56
C ARG A 119 35.10 13.93 37.96
N SER A 120 33.93 14.11 38.58
CA SER A 120 33.86 14.61 39.95
C SER A 120 34.52 13.66 40.95
N GLU A 121 34.32 12.35 40.80
CA GLU A 121 34.94 11.34 41.64
C GLU A 121 36.46 11.25 41.43
N ALA A 122 36.93 11.26 40.18
CA ALA A 122 38.36 11.27 39.85
C ALA A 122 39.06 12.51 40.41
N ARG A 123 38.45 13.70 40.27
CA ARG A 123 38.97 14.93 40.90
C ARG A 123 39.08 14.79 42.41
N LYS A 124 38.09 14.17 43.06
CA LYS A 124 38.12 13.94 44.50
C LYS A 124 39.26 12.99 44.88
N MET A 125 39.44 11.88 44.17
CA MET A 125 40.53 10.93 44.40
C MET A 125 41.92 11.56 44.19
N LEU A 126 42.10 12.37 43.14
CA LEU A 126 43.37 13.07 42.89
C LEU A 126 43.68 14.14 43.95
N SER A 127 42.65 14.86 44.41
CA SER A 127 42.80 15.82 45.51
C SER A 127 43.12 15.15 46.84
N GLU A 128 42.57 13.96 47.12
CA GLU A 128 42.93 13.14 48.29
C GLU A 128 44.37 12.64 48.23
N ALA A 129 44.93 12.46 47.02
CA ALA A 129 46.33 12.12 46.78
C ALA A 129 47.29 13.34 46.78
N GLU A 130 46.83 14.53 47.19
CA GLU A 130 47.58 15.80 47.18
C GLU A 130 48.08 16.26 45.79
N VAL A 131 47.45 15.78 44.71
CA VAL A 131 47.76 16.19 43.33
C VAL A 131 46.81 17.32 42.90
N ASP A 132 47.34 18.55 42.77
CA ASP A 132 46.60 19.67 42.19
C ASP A 132 46.35 19.42 40.70
N SER A 133 45.12 19.07 40.35
CA SER A 133 44.74 18.53 39.05
C SER A 133 43.85 19.51 38.28
N SER A 134 44.33 19.97 37.12
CA SER A 134 43.53 20.79 36.20
C SER A 134 42.47 19.93 35.50
N ASP A 135 41.40 20.57 34.98
CA ASP A 135 40.32 19.88 34.25
C ASP A 135 40.83 19.04 33.08
N GLU A 136 41.94 19.43 32.45
CA GLU A 136 42.55 18.68 31.35
C GLU A 136 43.14 17.34 31.81
N VAL A 137 43.75 17.29 33.00
CA VAL A 137 44.30 16.06 33.56
C VAL A 137 43.19 15.10 33.98
N VAL A 138 42.11 15.63 34.58
CA VAL A 138 40.94 14.82 34.96
C VAL A 138 40.27 14.21 33.72
N ASN A 139 40.17 14.96 32.62
CA ASN A 139 39.59 14.46 31.36
C ASN A 139 40.43 13.38 30.68
N LEU A 140 41.75 13.37 30.88
CA LEU A 140 42.63 12.33 30.33
C LEU A 140 42.50 11.00 31.09
N VAL A 141 42.20 11.07 32.38
CA VAL A 141 42.16 9.92 33.30
C VAL A 141 40.79 9.25 33.30
N VAL A 142 39.72 10.04 33.15
CA VAL A 142 38.33 9.55 33.12
C VAL A 142 38.05 8.84 31.81
N THR A 143 37.60 7.59 31.92
CA THR A 143 37.22 6.73 30.80
C THR A 143 35.79 6.23 30.99
N ASP A 144 35.27 5.53 29.99
CA ASP A 144 33.88 5.03 29.98
C ASP A 144 33.57 4.06 31.14
N THR A 145 34.60 3.53 31.83
CA THR A 145 34.45 2.60 32.95
C THR A 145 35.19 3.09 34.22
N ALA A 146 34.55 2.91 35.37
CA ALA A 146 35.08 3.34 36.67
C ALA A 146 36.36 2.59 37.07
N GLU A 147 36.47 1.30 36.77
CA GLU A 147 37.67 0.51 37.07
C GLU A 147 38.90 1.00 36.30
N GLN A 148 38.71 1.34 35.02
CA GLN A 148 39.78 1.83 34.17
C GLN A 148 40.22 3.24 34.59
N THR A 149 39.27 4.09 34.98
CA THR A 149 39.55 5.41 35.56
C THR A 149 40.38 5.29 36.84
N LYS A 150 40.04 4.36 37.73
CA LYS A 150 40.79 4.11 38.97
C LYS A 150 42.22 3.62 38.70
N LEU A 151 42.39 2.66 37.79
CA LEU A 151 43.72 2.19 37.38
C LEU A 151 44.59 3.32 36.82
N ASN A 152 44.00 4.25 36.06
CA ASN A 152 44.72 5.40 35.51
C ASN A 152 45.12 6.43 36.59
N VAL A 153 44.43 6.48 37.73
CA VAL A 153 44.77 7.35 38.88
C VAL A 153 45.86 6.72 39.75
N GLU A 154 45.86 5.40 39.91
CA GLU A 154 46.77 4.67 40.80
C GLU A 154 48.11 4.26 40.14
N ALA A 155 48.21 4.36 38.81
CA ALA A 155 49.43 4.07 38.04
C ALA A 155 50.47 5.20 38.14
#